data_AF-A0A8R7UEZ2-F1
#
_entry.id   AF-A0A8R7UEZ2-F1
#
_cell.length_a   1.000
_cell.length_b   1.000
_cell.length_c   1.000
_cell.angle_alpha   90.00
_cell.angle_beta   90.00
_cell.angle_gamma   90.00
#
_symmetry.space_group_name_H-M   'P 1'
#
loop_
_entity.id
_entity.type
_entity.pdbx_description
1 polymer ?
#
loop_
_entity_poly.entity_id
_entity_poly.type
_entity_poly.pdbx_seq_one_letter_code
_entity_poly.pdbx_strand_id
1 'polypeptide(L)'
;MLLPTATFAARFLVEDAPNNSHTAGAQKQQEPPRRRKAMAEGLLTADASRSLVGSVDAFLFDCDGVIWKGDELIQGVPETLELLRKLGKKLVFVTNNSRKSRRQYSKKFKTLGLEVPEEEIFTSSFAAAMFLKLNNFSPEKKVYVVGEDGILDELKLAGFECFGGPEDGKKNIMLEANFYFDHDKSVGAVVVGLDQYFNYYKMQYASLCIRENPGCLFIATNRDPTGHMTSAQEWPGFSIHKCQKIYFRSFYCIGSFSDCVEFQELELWLLQ
;
A
#
# COMPACT_ATOMS: atom_id res chain seq x y z
N MET A 1 6.57 20.25 25.41
CA MET A 1 5.52 19.32 25.83
C MET A 1 4.70 18.97 24.59
N LEU A 2 5.01 17.86 23.93
CA LEU A 2 4.23 17.35 22.80
C LEU A 2 4.04 15.85 23.05
N LEU A 3 2.79 15.44 23.10
CA LEU A 3 2.33 14.09 23.44
C LEU A 3 2.64 13.12 22.29
N PRO A 4 3.16 11.91 22.55
CA PRO A 4 3.16 10.83 21.57
C PRO A 4 1.99 9.88 21.86
N THR A 5 0.91 9.96 21.07
CA THR A 5 -0.09 8.88 21.02
C THR A 5 -0.52 8.64 19.58
N ALA A 6 0.40 8.15 18.76
CA ALA A 6 0.02 7.35 17.60
C ALA A 6 -0.15 5.90 18.08
N THR A 7 -1.40 5.44 18.22
CA THR A 7 -1.69 4.05 18.60
C THR A 7 -2.47 3.35 17.49
N PHE A 8 -1.91 2.22 17.08
CA PHE A 8 -2.35 1.28 16.04
C PHE A 8 -3.52 0.42 16.51
N ALA A 9 -4.54 0.20 15.67
CA ALA A 9 -5.38 -0.99 15.68
C ALA A 9 -6.33 -1.02 14.48
N ALA A 10 -6.36 -2.13 13.74
CA ALA A 10 -7.62 -2.69 13.28
C ALA A 10 -7.50 -4.17 12.88
N ARG A 11 -8.03 -5.05 13.74
CA ARG A 11 -8.74 -6.26 13.29
C ARG A 11 -9.64 -6.83 14.39
N PHE A 12 -10.68 -6.13 14.82
CA PHE A 12 -11.66 -6.71 15.75
C PHE A 12 -13.04 -6.08 15.55
N LEU A 13 -14.07 -6.92 15.72
CA LEU A 13 -15.50 -6.68 16.00
C LEU A 13 -16.44 -7.42 15.02
N VAL A 14 -16.85 -8.65 15.35
CA VAL A 14 -18.21 -9.20 15.13
C VAL A 14 -18.51 -10.33 16.15
N GLU A 15 -19.62 -10.21 16.88
CA GLU A 15 -20.48 -11.29 17.40
C GLU A 15 -21.94 -10.75 17.28
N ASP A 16 -23.04 -11.52 17.12
CA ASP A 16 -23.32 -12.89 17.58
C ASP A 16 -24.62 -13.46 16.93
N ALA A 17 -24.77 -14.80 16.87
CA ALA A 17 -26.03 -15.56 17.12
C ALA A 17 -25.82 -17.11 17.10
N PRO A 18 -26.47 -17.90 17.98
CA PRO A 18 -26.09 -19.29 18.26
C PRO A 18 -26.95 -20.33 17.53
N ASN A 19 -26.39 -21.52 17.26
CA ASN A 19 -27.18 -22.76 17.32
C ASN A 19 -26.34 -24.03 17.55
N ASN A 20 -26.83 -24.85 18.49
CA ASN A 20 -26.33 -26.17 18.85
C ASN A 20 -26.67 -27.22 17.77
N SER A 21 -25.75 -28.13 17.47
CA SER A 21 -26.04 -29.59 17.43
C SER A 21 -24.79 -30.43 17.19
N HIS A 22 -24.70 -31.54 17.93
CA HIS A 22 -23.70 -32.61 17.87
C HIS A 22 -23.63 -33.33 16.51
N THR A 23 -22.45 -33.86 16.15
CA THR A 23 -22.20 -35.32 15.96
C THR A 23 -20.75 -35.62 15.58
N ALA A 24 -20.30 -36.81 15.95
CA ALA A 24 -18.92 -37.31 15.91
C ALA A 24 -18.51 -37.91 14.55
N GLY A 25 -17.20 -38.00 14.29
CA GLY A 25 -16.66 -38.96 13.32
C GLY A 25 -15.24 -38.73 12.79
N ALA A 26 -14.36 -39.70 13.11
CA ALA A 26 -13.20 -40.18 12.35
C ALA A 26 -11.84 -39.42 12.40
N GLN A 27 -10.87 -40.14 12.99
CA GLN A 27 -9.43 -39.86 13.03
C GLN A 27 -8.77 -40.11 11.66
N LYS A 28 -7.86 -39.23 11.23
CA LYS A 28 -6.75 -39.55 10.32
C LYS A 28 -5.46 -38.86 10.81
N GLN A 29 -4.37 -39.61 10.69
CA GLN A 29 -3.05 -39.41 11.31
C GLN A 29 -2.36 -38.11 10.89
N GLN A 30 -1.73 -37.41 11.85
CA GLN A 30 -0.99 -36.15 11.67
C GLN A 30 0.52 -36.40 11.51
N GLU A 31 1.11 -35.80 10.48
CA GLU A 31 2.55 -35.48 10.43
C GLU A 31 2.88 -34.32 11.41
N PRO A 32 4.11 -34.24 11.96
CA PRO A 32 4.43 -33.31 13.04
C PRO A 32 4.47 -31.85 12.56
N PRO A 33 3.78 -30.91 13.24
CA PRO A 33 3.74 -29.52 12.81
C PRO A 33 5.08 -28.81 13.08
N ARG A 34 5.65 -28.23 12.02
CA ARG A 34 6.71 -27.21 12.12
C ARG A 34 6.19 -26.05 12.98
N ARG A 35 6.93 -25.70 14.04
CA ARG A 35 6.64 -24.60 14.99
C ARG A 35 6.34 -23.27 14.27
N ARG A 36 5.08 -23.01 13.94
CA ARG A 36 4.54 -21.64 13.92
C ARG A 36 4.21 -21.30 15.37
N LYS A 37 4.86 -20.29 15.94
CA LYS A 37 4.38 -19.67 17.18
C LYS A 37 2.96 -19.20 16.90
N ALA A 38 1.98 -19.85 17.52
CA ALA A 38 0.61 -19.36 17.57
C ALA A 38 0.65 -18.00 18.27
N MET A 39 0.48 -16.91 17.52
CA MET A 39 -0.04 -15.69 18.10
C MET A 39 -1.51 -15.97 18.37
N ALA A 40 -1.88 -16.02 19.64
CA ALA A 40 -3.20 -16.42 20.08
C ALA A 40 -4.28 -15.52 19.45
N GLU A 41 -5.20 -16.16 18.73
CA GLU A 41 -6.50 -15.63 18.35
C GLU A 41 -7.31 -15.40 19.62
N GLY A 42 -7.25 -14.18 20.17
CA GLY A 42 -8.16 -13.73 21.21
C GLY A 42 -8.89 -12.51 20.68
N LEU A 43 -10.19 -12.63 20.41
CA LEU A 43 -11.06 -11.47 20.21
C LEU A 43 -10.98 -10.58 21.46
N LEU A 44 -10.93 -9.27 21.29
CA LEU A 44 -11.00 -8.34 22.42
C LEU A 44 -12.32 -8.55 23.17
N THR A 45 -12.26 -8.61 24.49
CA THR A 45 -13.48 -8.57 25.31
C THR A 45 -14.23 -7.25 25.08
N ALA A 46 -15.52 -7.22 25.41
CA ALA A 46 -16.32 -6.00 25.27
C ALA A 46 -15.74 -4.82 26.07
N ASP A 47 -15.20 -5.07 27.26
CA ASP A 47 -14.53 -4.05 28.09
C ASP A 47 -13.21 -3.56 27.47
N ALA A 48 -12.40 -4.48 26.95
CA ALA A 48 -11.16 -4.12 26.27
C ALA A 48 -11.44 -3.29 25.00
N SER A 49 -12.49 -3.66 24.26
CA SER A 49 -12.94 -2.93 23.06
C SER A 49 -13.41 -1.53 23.42
N ARG A 50 -14.25 -1.38 24.46
CA ARG A 50 -14.70 -0.06 24.95
C ARG A 50 -13.52 0.80 25.42
N SER A 51 -12.59 0.21 26.16
CA SER A 51 -11.39 0.92 26.63
C SER A 51 -10.53 1.39 25.47
N LEU A 52 -10.30 0.53 24.46
CA LEU A 52 -9.52 0.88 23.27
C LEU A 52 -10.18 2.05 22.53
N VAL A 53 -11.46 1.93 22.21
CA VAL A 53 -12.23 2.97 21.51
C VAL A 53 -12.25 4.26 22.31
N GLY A 54 -12.38 4.20 23.63
CA GLY A 54 -12.31 5.38 24.51
C GLY A 54 -10.94 6.06 24.54
N SER A 55 -9.86 5.30 24.32
CA SER A 55 -8.47 5.77 24.48
C SER A 55 -7.85 6.43 23.25
N VAL A 56 -8.51 6.39 22.09
CA VAL A 56 -7.97 6.91 20.81
C VAL A 56 -8.93 7.85 20.11
N ASP A 57 -8.41 8.84 19.40
CA ASP A 57 -9.23 9.81 18.66
C ASP A 57 -9.46 9.39 17.19
N ALA A 58 -8.58 8.55 16.66
CA ALA A 58 -8.59 8.13 15.26
C ALA A 58 -8.28 6.64 15.11
N PHE A 59 -8.83 6.03 14.06
CA PHE A 59 -8.52 4.68 13.63
C PHE A 59 -7.94 4.69 12.22
N LEU A 60 -6.80 4.03 12.06
CA LEU A 60 -6.15 3.80 10.78
C LEU A 60 -6.40 2.33 10.40
N PHE A 61 -7.22 2.13 9.36
CA PHE A 61 -7.58 0.83 8.86
C PHE A 61 -6.69 0.46 7.69
N ASP A 62 -5.97 -0.65 7.79
CA ASP A 62 -5.55 -1.35 6.58
C ASP A 62 -6.79 -1.73 5.75
N CYS A 63 -6.61 -1.93 4.45
CA CYS A 63 -7.72 -2.21 3.54
C CYS A 63 -7.78 -3.68 3.12
N ASP A 64 -6.73 -4.20 2.48
CA ASP A 64 -6.69 -5.55 1.93
C ASP A 64 -6.57 -6.58 3.08
N GLY A 65 -7.63 -7.36 3.33
CA GLY A 65 -7.69 -8.33 4.42
C GLY A 65 -8.30 -7.81 5.73
N VAL A 66 -8.65 -6.51 5.77
CA VAL A 66 -9.31 -5.84 6.90
C VAL A 66 -10.67 -5.25 6.53
N ILE A 67 -10.73 -4.41 5.48
CA ILE A 67 -12.00 -3.88 4.95
C ILE A 67 -12.61 -4.84 3.92
N TRP A 68 -11.78 -5.42 3.04
CA TRP A 68 -12.24 -6.29 1.97
C TRP A 68 -11.29 -7.45 1.69
N LYS A 69 -11.77 -8.46 0.97
CA LYS A 69 -10.94 -9.47 0.29
C LYS A 69 -11.28 -9.44 -1.20
N GLY A 70 -10.37 -8.90 -2.02
CA GLY A 70 -10.68 -8.63 -3.43
C GLY A 70 -11.77 -7.57 -3.55
N ASP A 71 -12.93 -7.96 -4.08
CA ASP A 71 -14.09 -7.08 -4.31
C ASP A 71 -15.28 -7.40 -3.39
N GLU A 72 -15.03 -8.09 -2.27
CA GLU A 72 -16.04 -8.39 -1.26
C GLU A 72 -15.67 -7.75 0.09
N LEU A 73 -16.62 -7.10 0.74
CA LEU A 73 -16.44 -6.59 2.09
C LEU A 73 -16.30 -7.73 3.09
N ILE A 74 -15.45 -7.52 4.09
CA ILE A 74 -15.40 -8.40 5.26
C ILE A 74 -16.64 -8.13 6.13
N GLN A 75 -17.24 -9.20 6.65
CA GLN A 75 -18.43 -9.13 7.49
C GLN A 75 -18.19 -8.22 8.71
N GLY A 76 -19.16 -7.35 9.01
CA GLY A 76 -19.10 -6.42 10.15
C GLY A 76 -18.41 -5.08 9.89
N VAL A 77 -17.78 -4.91 8.73
CA VAL A 77 -17.06 -3.68 8.38
C VAL A 77 -18.02 -2.48 8.30
N PRO A 78 -19.14 -2.52 7.56
CA PRO A 78 -20.06 -1.37 7.52
C PRO A 78 -20.54 -0.94 8.91
N GLU A 79 -20.96 -1.89 9.74
CA GLU A 79 -21.48 -1.66 11.09
C GLU A 79 -20.40 -1.08 12.01
N THR A 80 -19.18 -1.58 11.91
CA THR A 80 -18.04 -1.10 12.70
C THR A 80 -17.66 0.33 12.33
N LEU A 81 -17.56 0.64 11.03
CA LEU A 81 -17.22 1.99 10.57
C LEU A 81 -18.30 3.00 10.96
N GLU A 82 -19.58 2.63 10.84
CA GLU A 82 -20.70 3.48 11.26
C GLU A 82 -20.69 3.74 12.77
N LEU A 83 -20.44 2.70 13.58
CA LEU A 83 -20.33 2.83 15.03
C LEU A 83 -19.20 3.79 15.42
N LEU A 84 -18.01 3.65 14.83
CA LEU A 84 -16.87 4.50 15.14
C LEU A 84 -17.11 5.96 14.73
N ARG A 85 -17.74 6.20 13.57
CA ARG A 85 -18.17 7.55 13.17
C ARG A 85 -19.18 8.14 14.15
N LYS A 86 -20.18 7.36 14.60
CA LYS A 86 -21.15 7.78 15.63
C LYS A 86 -20.50 8.14 16.96
N LEU A 87 -19.40 7.47 17.31
CA LEU A 87 -18.59 7.77 18.49
C LEU A 87 -17.60 8.94 18.27
N GLY A 88 -17.71 9.66 17.16
CA GLY A 88 -16.89 10.83 16.85
C GLY A 88 -15.45 10.51 16.48
N LYS A 89 -15.14 9.26 16.11
CA LYS A 89 -13.78 8.85 15.74
C LYS A 89 -13.46 9.26 14.31
N LYS A 90 -12.25 9.78 14.11
CA LYS A 90 -11.70 9.99 12.76
C LYS A 90 -11.29 8.65 12.16
N LEU A 91 -11.63 8.42 10.90
CA LEU A 91 -11.29 7.19 10.18
C LEU A 91 -10.33 7.52 9.04
N VAL A 92 -9.26 6.74 8.92
CA VAL A 92 -8.33 6.82 7.80
C VAL A 92 -8.09 5.42 7.26
N PHE A 93 -8.24 5.26 5.95
CA PHE A 93 -8.08 4.02 5.23
C PHE A 93 -6.73 4.00 4.54
N VAL A 94 -5.86 3.14 5.01
CA VAL A 94 -4.47 3.06 4.65
C VAL A 94 -4.24 1.81 3.80
N THR A 95 -3.50 1.93 2.70
CA THR A 95 -3.17 0.76 1.87
C THR A 95 -1.81 0.91 1.21
N ASN A 96 -1.02 -0.17 1.24
CA ASN A 96 0.27 -0.25 0.56
C ASN A 96 0.13 -0.49 -0.94
N ASN A 97 -1.09 -0.66 -1.46
CA ASN A 97 -1.34 -0.96 -2.86
C ASN A 97 -1.34 0.32 -3.71
N SER A 98 -0.29 0.47 -4.52
CA SER A 98 -0.09 1.66 -5.37
C SER A 98 -0.77 1.57 -6.74
N ARG A 99 -1.57 0.53 -7.02
CA ARG A 99 -2.18 0.36 -8.34
C ARG A 99 -3.21 1.44 -8.65
N LYS A 100 -3.91 1.91 -7.61
CA LYS A 100 -5.01 2.86 -7.71
C LYS A 100 -4.66 4.16 -6.97
N SER A 101 -5.18 5.28 -7.46
CA SER A 101 -5.19 6.57 -6.76
C SER A 101 -6.26 6.61 -5.68
N ARG A 102 -6.21 7.59 -4.78
CA ARG A 102 -7.22 7.81 -3.74
C ARG A 102 -8.62 7.97 -4.34
N ARG A 103 -8.73 8.73 -5.44
CA ARG A 103 -9.97 8.82 -6.24
C ARG A 103 -10.49 7.48 -6.73
N GLN A 104 -9.61 6.62 -7.23
CA GLN A 104 -9.99 5.28 -7.69
C GLN A 104 -10.37 4.37 -6.51
N TYR A 105 -9.75 4.50 -5.34
CA TYR A 105 -10.16 3.79 -4.13
C TYR A 105 -11.47 4.30 -3.56
N SER A 106 -11.73 5.62 -3.54
CA SER A 106 -13.01 6.18 -3.14
C SER A 106 -14.15 5.61 -4.00
N LYS A 107 -13.93 5.50 -5.32
CA LYS A 107 -14.84 4.79 -6.22
C LYS A 107 -15.01 3.31 -5.85
N LYS A 108 -13.94 2.60 -5.48
CA LYS A 108 -14.01 1.21 -5.01
C LYS A 108 -14.85 1.09 -3.73
N PHE A 109 -14.60 1.91 -2.72
CA PHE A 109 -15.42 1.97 -1.51
C PHE A 109 -16.90 2.15 -1.87
N LYS A 110 -17.21 3.09 -2.76
CA LYS A 110 -18.57 3.34 -3.22
C LYS A 110 -19.21 2.12 -3.91
N THR A 111 -18.46 1.39 -4.75
CA THR A 111 -18.96 0.14 -5.34
C THR A 111 -19.23 -0.96 -4.32
N LEU A 112 -18.56 -0.91 -3.17
CA LEU A 112 -18.77 -1.81 -2.03
C LEU A 112 -19.86 -1.33 -1.08
N GLY A 113 -20.54 -0.21 -1.38
CA GLY A 113 -21.59 0.34 -0.53
C GLY A 113 -21.11 1.22 0.62
N LEU A 114 -19.83 1.63 0.61
CA LEU A 114 -19.25 2.53 1.61
C LEU A 114 -18.96 3.90 1.00
N GLU A 115 -19.46 4.97 1.61
CA GLU A 115 -19.11 6.34 1.21
C GLU A 115 -17.86 6.76 2.00
N VAL A 116 -16.70 6.73 1.32
CA VAL A 116 -15.40 7.15 1.87
C VAL A 116 -14.81 8.24 0.97
N PRO A 117 -14.65 9.48 1.49
CA PRO A 117 -14.07 10.58 0.72
C PRO A 117 -12.56 10.38 0.54
N GLU A 118 -11.97 11.02 -0.49
CA GLU A 118 -10.56 10.83 -0.84
C GLU A 118 -9.60 11.27 0.27
N GLU A 119 -10.03 12.24 1.08
CA GLU A 119 -9.34 12.80 2.24
C GLU A 119 -9.24 11.82 3.40
N GLU A 120 -10.03 10.74 3.41
CA GLU A 120 -9.89 9.66 4.40
C GLU A 120 -9.00 8.53 3.88
N ILE A 121 -8.44 8.62 2.67
CA ILE A 121 -7.69 7.53 2.04
C ILE A 121 -6.21 7.89 1.92
N PHE A 122 -5.35 7.03 2.45
CA PHE A 122 -3.90 7.16 2.38
C PHE A 122 -3.29 5.94 1.66
N THR A 123 -2.97 6.11 0.39
CA THR A 123 -2.35 5.06 -0.43
C THR A 123 -0.84 5.24 -0.50
N SER A 124 -0.10 4.17 -0.77
CA SER A 124 1.33 4.28 -1.07
C SER A 124 1.65 5.04 -2.37
N SER A 125 0.71 5.12 -3.32
CA SER A 125 0.82 6.00 -4.50
C SER A 125 0.76 7.48 -4.11
N PHE A 126 -0.15 7.85 -3.21
CA PHE A 126 -0.26 9.20 -2.67
C PHE A 126 0.97 9.56 -1.82
N ALA A 127 1.41 8.62 -0.97
CA ALA A 127 2.60 8.81 -0.14
C ALA A 127 3.85 9.08 -1.00
N ALA A 128 4.04 8.37 -2.12
CA ALA A 128 5.15 8.64 -3.03
C ALA A 128 5.11 10.05 -3.66
N ALA A 129 3.92 10.54 -4.01
CA ALA A 129 3.76 11.89 -4.53
C ALA A 129 4.00 12.95 -3.44
N MET A 130 3.49 12.72 -2.22
CA MET A 130 3.72 13.61 -1.09
C MET A 130 5.18 13.65 -0.65
N PHE A 131 5.88 12.52 -0.68
CA PHE A 131 7.30 12.47 -0.40
C PHE A 131 8.10 13.40 -1.31
N LEU A 132 7.85 13.35 -2.63
CA LEU A 132 8.50 14.28 -3.57
C LEU A 132 8.16 15.73 -3.26
N LYS A 133 6.89 16.01 -2.93
CA LYS A 133 6.41 17.37 -2.63
C LYS A 133 7.03 17.94 -1.36
N LEU A 134 7.06 17.15 -0.28
CA LEU A 134 7.59 17.56 1.03
C LEU A 134 9.13 17.68 1.02
N ASN A 135 9.80 16.90 0.18
CA ASN A 135 11.26 16.96 0.02
C ASN A 135 11.71 17.98 -1.05
N ASN A 136 10.85 18.92 -1.45
CA ASN A 136 11.14 19.98 -2.42
C ASN A 136 11.73 19.46 -3.74
N PHE A 137 11.18 18.35 -4.25
CA PHE A 137 11.58 17.81 -5.54
C PHE A 137 11.41 18.88 -6.63
N SER A 138 12.44 19.04 -7.48
CA SER A 138 12.45 20.11 -8.48
C SER A 138 11.30 19.95 -9.48
N PRO A 139 10.48 21.00 -9.71
CA PRO A 139 9.37 20.95 -10.67
C PRO A 139 9.85 20.84 -12.13
N GLU A 140 11.11 21.11 -12.42
CA GLU A 140 11.72 20.95 -13.75
C GLU A 140 12.12 19.49 -14.04
N LYS A 141 12.15 18.64 -13.01
CA LYS A 141 12.54 17.24 -13.14
C LYS A 141 11.30 16.37 -13.35
N LYS A 142 11.47 15.34 -14.18
CA LYS A 142 10.43 14.35 -14.46
C LYS A 142 10.53 13.17 -13.52
N VAL A 143 9.40 12.48 -13.35
CA VAL A 143 9.30 11.22 -12.61
C VAL A 143 9.02 10.07 -13.57
N TYR A 144 9.91 9.08 -13.62
CA TYR A 144 9.66 7.84 -14.35
C TYR A 144 8.97 6.82 -13.45
N VAL A 145 7.87 6.24 -13.92
CA VAL A 145 7.07 5.30 -13.14
C VAL A 145 7.21 3.88 -13.66
N VAL A 146 7.64 2.98 -12.79
CA VAL A 146 7.52 1.52 -12.97
C VAL A 146 6.37 1.05 -12.07
N GLY A 147 5.16 0.96 -12.61
CA GLY A 147 3.95 0.81 -11.81
C GLY A 147 2.68 0.96 -12.64
N GLU A 148 1.57 1.19 -11.96
CA GLU A 148 0.24 1.36 -12.58
C GLU A 148 -0.27 2.81 -12.47
N ASP A 149 -1.43 3.07 -13.09
CA ASP A 149 -2.01 4.40 -13.26
C ASP A 149 -2.21 5.16 -11.95
N GLY A 150 -2.45 4.46 -10.83
CA GLY A 150 -2.61 5.09 -9.52
C GLY A 150 -1.43 5.97 -9.10
N ILE A 151 -0.20 5.56 -9.43
CA ILE A 151 1.01 6.36 -9.16
C ILE A 151 1.03 7.60 -10.07
N LEU A 152 0.75 7.42 -11.36
CA LEU A 152 0.73 8.51 -12.34
C LEU A 152 -0.33 9.56 -11.98
N ASP A 153 -1.52 9.14 -11.57
CA ASP A 153 -2.61 10.01 -11.16
C ASP A 153 -2.22 10.88 -9.95
N GLU A 154 -1.68 10.28 -8.88
CA GLU A 154 -1.28 11.03 -7.68
C GLU A 154 -0.09 11.98 -7.93
N LEU A 155 0.88 11.56 -8.75
CA LEU A 155 2.00 12.44 -9.15
C LEU A 155 1.50 13.66 -9.93
N LYS A 156 0.59 13.47 -10.89
CA LYS A 156 -0.02 14.57 -11.66
C LYS A 156 -0.82 15.51 -10.77
N LEU A 157 -1.61 14.96 -9.84
CA LEU A 157 -2.36 15.75 -8.86
C LEU A 157 -1.45 16.55 -7.93
N ALA A 158 -0.27 16.03 -7.60
CA ALA A 158 0.74 16.74 -6.83
C ALA A 158 1.52 17.79 -7.64
N GLY A 159 1.32 17.87 -8.96
CA GLY A 159 1.92 18.85 -9.86
C GLY A 159 3.21 18.40 -10.54
N PHE A 160 3.53 17.10 -10.53
CA PHE A 160 4.75 16.57 -11.16
C PHE A 160 4.50 16.10 -12.60
N GLU A 161 5.47 16.38 -13.48
CA GLU A 161 5.53 15.74 -14.79
C GLU A 161 6.00 14.28 -14.61
N CYS A 162 5.20 13.33 -15.09
CA CYS A 162 5.51 11.91 -14.96
C CYS A 162 5.08 11.10 -16.19
N PHE A 163 5.80 10.01 -16.46
CA PHE A 163 5.53 9.10 -17.57
C PHE A 163 5.98 7.67 -17.25
N GLY A 164 5.68 6.73 -18.15
CA GLY A 164 5.94 5.31 -17.98
C GLY A 164 4.66 4.54 -17.66
N GLY A 165 4.68 3.71 -16.63
CA GLY A 165 3.50 2.96 -16.18
C GLY A 165 2.97 1.95 -17.21
N PRO A 166 1.65 1.72 -17.32
CA PRO A 166 1.08 0.74 -18.24
C PRO A 166 1.38 1.00 -19.72
N GLU A 167 1.58 2.26 -20.13
CA GLU A 167 1.89 2.64 -21.51
C GLU A 167 3.18 1.97 -22.03
N ASP A 168 4.18 1.85 -21.16
CA ASP A 168 5.44 1.17 -21.47
C ASP A 168 5.33 -0.36 -21.44
N GLY A 169 4.15 -0.90 -21.12
CA GLY A 169 3.92 -2.33 -20.88
C GLY A 169 4.23 -3.25 -22.05
N LYS A 170 4.12 -2.74 -23.28
CA LYS A 170 4.40 -3.49 -24.52
C LYS A 170 5.76 -3.16 -25.14
N LYS A 171 6.53 -2.26 -24.53
CA LYS A 171 7.86 -1.89 -25.04
C LYS A 171 8.84 -3.03 -24.78
N ASN A 172 9.74 -3.24 -25.73
CA ASN A 172 10.79 -4.25 -25.66
C ASN A 172 12.13 -3.59 -25.99
N ILE A 173 13.22 -4.27 -25.62
CA ILE A 173 14.58 -3.86 -26.00
C ILE A 173 15.14 -4.79 -27.06
N MET A 174 15.93 -4.23 -27.98
CA MET A 174 16.70 -5.04 -28.92
C MET A 174 18.05 -5.37 -28.28
N LEU A 175 18.42 -6.65 -28.29
CA LEU A 175 19.70 -7.13 -27.75
C LEU A 175 20.67 -7.39 -28.91
N GLU A 176 21.04 -6.32 -29.60
CA GLU A 176 21.98 -6.37 -30.72
C GLU A 176 23.34 -5.80 -30.32
N ALA A 177 24.40 -6.26 -30.99
CA ALA A 177 25.73 -5.70 -30.80
C ALA A 177 25.71 -4.20 -31.12
N ASN A 178 26.18 -3.37 -30.18
CA ASN A 178 26.17 -1.90 -30.23
C ASN A 178 24.80 -1.22 -30.06
N PHE A 179 23.76 -1.93 -29.61
CA PHE A 179 22.50 -1.27 -29.24
C PHE A 179 22.71 -0.35 -28.04
N TYR A 180 22.48 0.95 -28.24
CA TYR A 180 22.51 1.95 -27.18
C TYR A 180 21.08 2.30 -26.77
N PHE A 181 20.77 2.12 -25.50
CA PHE A 181 19.46 2.45 -24.94
C PHE A 181 19.49 3.90 -24.45
N ASP A 182 18.67 4.76 -25.06
CA ASP A 182 18.56 6.16 -24.65
C ASP A 182 17.49 6.36 -23.57
N HIS A 183 17.69 7.35 -22.72
CA HIS A 183 16.75 7.72 -21.66
C HIS A 183 16.76 9.22 -21.38
N ASP A 184 15.67 9.72 -20.84
CA ASP A 184 15.49 11.15 -20.58
C ASP A 184 16.38 11.60 -19.40
N LYS A 185 17.36 12.46 -19.68
CA LYS A 185 18.30 13.00 -18.68
C LYS A 185 17.65 14.02 -17.72
N SER A 186 16.42 14.45 -18.01
CA SER A 186 15.62 15.30 -17.11
C SER A 186 14.90 14.50 -16.02
N VAL A 187 14.90 13.16 -16.06
CA VAL A 187 14.34 12.32 -14.99
C VAL A 187 15.15 12.51 -13.71
N GLY A 188 14.50 13.02 -12.67
CA GLY A 188 15.08 13.22 -11.34
C GLY A 188 14.60 12.23 -10.29
N ALA A 189 13.58 11.43 -10.59
CA ALA A 189 13.10 10.38 -9.71
C ALA A 189 12.54 9.20 -10.50
N VAL A 190 12.76 8.00 -9.96
CA VAL A 190 12.08 6.77 -10.40
C VAL A 190 11.21 6.29 -9.25
N VAL A 191 9.91 6.18 -9.49
CA VAL A 191 8.94 5.62 -8.54
C VAL A 191 8.55 4.22 -8.99
N VAL A 192 8.68 3.26 -8.08
CA VAL A 192 8.48 1.84 -8.35
C VAL A 192 7.41 1.28 -7.45
N GLY A 193 6.39 0.68 -8.04
CA GLY A 193 5.34 -0.05 -7.33
C GLY A 193 4.92 -1.29 -8.08
N LEU A 194 3.78 -1.86 -7.69
CA LEU A 194 3.23 -3.01 -8.36
C LEU A 194 2.88 -2.68 -9.82
N ASP A 195 3.42 -3.48 -10.74
CA ASP A 195 3.29 -3.32 -12.18
C ASP A 195 2.96 -4.68 -12.83
N GLN A 196 1.71 -4.87 -13.27
CA GLN A 196 1.30 -6.07 -14.02
C GLN A 196 1.90 -6.13 -15.43
N TYR A 197 2.39 -5.00 -15.94
CA TYR A 197 2.99 -4.88 -17.26
C TYR A 197 4.50 -4.68 -17.16
N PHE A 198 5.12 -5.21 -16.09
CA PHE A 198 6.55 -5.13 -15.89
C PHE A 198 7.30 -5.87 -17.00
N ASN A 199 8.33 -5.24 -17.56
CA ASN A 199 9.14 -5.80 -18.62
C ASN A 199 10.59 -5.31 -18.52
N TYR A 200 11.47 -5.87 -19.35
CA TYR A 200 12.89 -5.53 -19.32
C TYR A 200 13.15 -4.08 -19.78
N TYR A 201 12.35 -3.53 -20.69
CA TYR A 201 12.46 -2.14 -21.12
C TYR A 201 12.35 -1.18 -19.92
N LYS A 202 11.30 -1.33 -19.11
CA LYS A 202 11.09 -0.50 -17.92
C LYS A 202 12.23 -0.63 -16.91
N MET A 203 12.71 -1.86 -16.70
CA MET A 203 13.84 -2.12 -15.81
C MET A 203 15.12 -1.44 -16.29
N GLN A 204 15.43 -1.52 -17.58
CA GLN A 204 16.60 -0.87 -18.17
C GLN A 204 16.48 0.65 -18.10
N TYR A 205 15.32 1.21 -18.48
CA TYR A 205 15.07 2.65 -18.45
C TYR A 205 15.24 3.21 -17.03
N ALA A 206 14.61 2.58 -16.04
CA ALA A 206 14.74 2.94 -14.62
C ALA A 206 16.19 2.86 -14.14
N SER A 207 16.89 1.77 -14.46
CA SER A 207 18.30 1.57 -14.09
C SER A 207 19.20 2.68 -14.63
N LEU A 208 19.04 3.05 -15.90
CA LEU A 208 19.82 4.11 -16.52
C LEU A 208 19.51 5.49 -15.94
N CYS A 209 18.24 5.81 -15.67
CA CYS A 209 17.87 7.04 -14.98
C CYS A 209 18.62 7.17 -13.66
N ILE A 210 18.59 6.12 -12.84
CA ILE A 210 19.17 6.15 -11.48
C ILE A 210 20.70 6.17 -11.52
N ARG A 211 21.31 5.47 -12.48
CA ARG A 211 22.77 5.34 -12.56
C ARG A 211 23.44 6.52 -13.26
N GLU A 212 22.79 7.12 -14.25
CA GLU A 212 23.41 8.13 -15.11
C GLU A 212 22.90 9.54 -14.86
N ASN A 213 21.67 9.73 -14.34
CA ASN A 213 21.17 11.08 -14.04
C ASN A 213 21.63 11.49 -12.63
N PRO A 214 22.44 12.55 -12.48
CA PRO A 214 22.95 12.97 -11.18
C PRO A 214 21.81 13.32 -10.21
N GLY A 215 21.86 12.73 -9.01
CA GLY A 215 20.87 12.98 -7.95
C GLY A 215 19.50 12.33 -8.20
N CYS A 216 19.36 11.43 -9.18
CA CYS A 216 18.10 10.75 -9.42
C CYS A 216 17.68 9.91 -8.21
N LEU A 217 16.51 10.20 -7.67
CA LEU A 217 15.93 9.48 -6.55
C LEU A 217 15.38 8.12 -7.01
N PHE A 218 15.44 7.13 -6.13
CA PHE A 218 14.72 5.87 -6.30
C PHE A 218 13.78 5.68 -5.11
N ILE A 219 12.49 5.61 -5.43
CA ILE A 219 11.38 5.56 -4.48
C ILE A 219 10.59 4.30 -4.77
N ALA A 220 10.32 3.52 -3.73
CA ALA A 220 9.47 2.36 -3.85
C ALA A 220 8.22 2.49 -2.97
N THR A 221 7.08 2.13 -3.54
CA THR A 221 5.78 2.31 -2.88
C THR A 221 5.50 1.25 -1.81
N ASN A 222 6.13 0.08 -1.83
CA ASN A 222 6.07 -0.91 -0.74
C ASN A 222 7.18 -1.96 -0.87
N ARG A 223 7.32 -2.83 0.14
CA ARG A 223 8.28 -3.96 0.18
C ARG A 223 7.63 -5.33 0.31
N ASP A 224 6.31 -5.39 0.15
CA ASP A 224 5.55 -6.59 0.48
C ASP A 224 5.93 -7.74 -0.47
N PRO A 225 6.28 -8.93 0.07
CA PRO A 225 6.72 -10.05 -0.75
C PRO A 225 5.59 -10.70 -1.53
N THR A 226 4.37 -10.59 -1.00
CA THR A 226 3.13 -11.14 -1.54
C THR A 226 2.01 -10.10 -1.43
N GLY A 227 0.94 -10.28 -2.22
CA GLY A 227 -0.26 -9.45 -2.13
C GLY A 227 -1.52 -10.25 -2.48
N HIS A 228 -2.67 -9.77 -1.99
CA HIS A 228 -3.98 -10.40 -2.22
C HIS A 228 -4.74 -9.67 -3.33
N MET A 229 -4.26 -9.80 -4.58
CA MET A 229 -4.87 -9.15 -5.75
C MET A 229 -6.22 -9.74 -6.15
N THR A 230 -6.48 -11.00 -5.80
CA THR A 230 -7.78 -11.66 -5.98
C THR A 230 -8.13 -12.38 -4.67
N SER A 231 -9.42 -12.65 -4.47
CA SER A 231 -9.88 -13.41 -3.29
C SER A 231 -9.43 -14.88 -3.31
N ALA A 232 -9.07 -15.41 -4.48
CA ALA A 232 -8.81 -16.84 -4.68
C ALA A 232 -7.40 -17.30 -4.25
N GLN A 233 -6.38 -16.45 -4.36
CA GLN A 233 -5.01 -16.86 -4.08
C GLN A 233 -4.09 -15.68 -3.73
N GLU A 234 -2.97 -16.00 -3.06
CA GLU A 234 -1.85 -15.08 -2.91
C GLU A 234 -1.09 -14.93 -4.22
N TRP A 235 -0.67 -13.71 -4.49
CA TRP A 235 0.14 -13.37 -5.65
C TRP A 235 1.50 -12.84 -5.22
N PRO A 236 2.53 -12.93 -6.08
CA PRO A 236 3.79 -12.25 -5.84
C PRO A 236 3.55 -10.74 -5.67
N GLY A 237 4.04 -10.19 -4.57
CA GLY A 237 4.13 -8.75 -4.40
C GLY A 237 5.21 -8.20 -5.33
N PHE A 238 5.23 -6.88 -5.50
CA PHE A 238 6.36 -6.24 -6.18
C PHE A 238 7.53 -6.15 -5.21
N SER A 239 8.15 -7.30 -4.96
CA SER A 239 9.34 -7.39 -4.12
C SER A 239 10.46 -6.58 -4.76
N ILE A 240 10.78 -5.41 -4.16
CA ILE A 240 11.99 -4.66 -4.45
C ILE A 240 13.22 -5.57 -4.37
N HIS A 241 13.21 -6.67 -3.63
CA HIS A 241 14.30 -7.65 -3.59
C HIS A 241 14.82 -8.08 -4.99
N LYS A 242 13.98 -8.11 -6.04
CA LYS A 242 14.43 -8.37 -7.42
C LYS A 242 15.17 -7.18 -8.05
N CYS A 243 14.83 -5.94 -7.70
CA CYS A 243 15.50 -4.72 -8.20
C CYS A 243 16.70 -4.31 -7.30
N GLN A 244 16.60 -4.47 -5.98
CA GLN A 244 17.59 -4.12 -4.96
C GLN A 244 18.92 -4.85 -5.14
N LYS A 245 18.88 -6.15 -5.45
CA LYS A 245 20.09 -6.96 -5.59
C LYS A 245 20.97 -6.54 -6.75
N ILE A 246 20.45 -5.75 -7.70
CA ILE A 246 21.12 -5.55 -8.97
C ILE A 246 21.87 -4.21 -9.03
N TYR A 247 21.39 -3.07 -8.49
CA TYR A 247 22.05 -1.78 -8.79
C TYR A 247 22.01 -0.61 -7.78
N PHE A 248 21.41 -0.70 -6.58
CA PHE A 248 21.08 0.53 -5.81
C PHE A 248 21.92 0.77 -4.55
N ARG A 249 22.51 1.99 -4.43
CA ARG A 249 23.32 2.45 -3.28
C ARG A 249 22.51 3.17 -2.18
N SER A 250 21.31 3.69 -2.47
CA SER A 250 20.39 4.32 -1.49
C SER A 250 18.96 4.32 -2.03
N PHE A 251 17.94 4.01 -1.21
CA PHE A 251 16.52 4.04 -1.62
C PHE A 251 15.59 4.45 -0.49
N TYR A 252 14.42 4.97 -0.86
CA TYR A 252 13.30 5.24 0.05
C TYR A 252 12.16 4.23 -0.21
N CYS A 253 11.60 3.65 0.86
CA CYS A 253 10.42 2.79 0.80
C CYS A 253 9.28 3.43 1.59
N ILE A 254 8.09 3.46 1.00
CA ILE A 254 6.94 4.26 1.49
C ILE A 254 5.64 3.43 1.64
N GLY A 255 5.73 2.10 1.77
CA GLY A 255 4.52 1.29 2.03
C GLY A 255 4.79 -0.02 2.73
N SER A 256 5.48 0.03 3.86
CA SER A 256 5.34 -1.00 4.88
C SER A 256 5.61 -0.34 6.22
N PHE A 257 4.55 -0.16 7.02
CA PHE A 257 4.45 0.49 8.35
C PHE A 257 5.41 0.00 9.44
N SER A 258 6.38 -0.84 9.06
CA SER A 258 7.40 -1.40 9.93
C SER A 258 8.74 -0.67 9.87
N ASP A 259 9.02 0.24 8.91
CA ASP A 259 10.32 0.95 8.85
C ASP A 259 10.26 2.49 8.64
N CYS A 260 10.65 3.20 9.69
CA CYS A 260 11.36 4.49 9.86
C CYS A 260 11.15 5.74 8.97
N VAL A 261 10.46 5.74 7.82
CA VAL A 261 10.27 6.98 7.02
C VAL A 261 8.81 7.44 6.95
N GLU A 262 7.85 6.56 7.25
CA GLU A 262 6.42 6.79 7.00
C GLU A 262 5.69 7.64 8.05
N PHE A 263 6.14 7.66 9.31
CA PHE A 263 5.36 8.28 10.37
C PHE A 263 5.33 9.81 10.28
N GLN A 264 6.41 10.46 9.82
CA GLN A 264 6.43 11.92 9.73
C GLN A 264 5.48 12.47 8.68
N GLU A 265 5.34 11.82 7.52
CA GLU A 265 4.46 12.34 6.45
C GLU A 265 2.98 12.12 6.75
N LEU A 266 2.63 10.97 7.33
CA LEU A 266 1.27 10.69 7.77
C LEU A 266 0.88 11.55 8.97
N GLU A 267 1.79 11.78 9.92
CA GLU A 267 1.56 12.68 11.05
C GLU A 267 1.41 14.13 10.59
N LEU A 268 2.27 14.62 9.70
CA LEU A 268 2.14 15.96 9.10
C LEU A 268 0.83 16.13 8.33
N TRP A 269 0.36 15.08 7.66
CA TRP A 269 -0.92 15.08 6.95
C TRP A 269 -2.12 15.05 7.92
N LEU A 270 -2.05 14.25 8.99
CA LEU A 270 -3.10 14.19 10.03
C LEU A 270 -3.21 15.48 10.85
N LEU A 271 -2.15 16.30 10.89
CA LEU A 271 -2.08 17.57 11.61
C LEU A 271 -2.54 18.80 10.79
N GLN A 272 -2.78 18.65 9.48
CA GLN A 272 -3.34 19.69 8.60
C GLN A 272 -4.88 19.65 8.63
#